data_AF-A0A1J3GHS2-F1
#
_entry.id   AF-A0A1J3GHS2-F1
#
_cell.length_a   1.000
_cell.length_b   1.000
_cell.length_c   1.000
_cell.angle_alpha   90.00
_cell.angle_beta   90.00
_cell.angle_gamma   90.00
#
_symmetry.space_group_name_H-M   'P 1'
#
loop_
_entity.id
_entity.type
_entity.pdbx_description
1 polymer ?
#
loop_
_entity_poly.entity_id
_entity_poly.type
_entity_poly.pdbx_seq_one_letter_code
_entity_poly.pdbx_strand_id
1 'polypeptide(L)'
;MGISFSIPCDPCINKVSNWIDEKVGYIHNLEKHLGALETTMEELRAKRDDLSRRVRREEDRGHQRLAEMEVWLMRVATIEKKVNDLLSARDDEHQRLCLCGFCS
;
A
#
# COMPACT_ATOMS: atom_id res chain seq x y z
N MET A 1 3.47 -56.55 -14.59
CA MET A 1 4.21 -56.08 -13.39
C MET A 1 4.29 -54.57 -13.48
N GLY A 2 3.53 -53.85 -12.66
CA GLY A 2 3.59 -52.38 -12.60
C GLY A 2 4.66 -51.98 -11.58
N ILE A 3 5.64 -51.20 -12.01
CA ILE A 3 6.63 -50.60 -11.11
C ILE A 3 5.96 -49.41 -10.43
N SER A 4 5.67 -49.53 -9.13
CA SER A 4 5.29 -48.38 -8.31
C SER A 4 6.55 -47.62 -7.93
N PHE A 5 6.68 -46.38 -8.37
CA PHE A 5 7.67 -45.46 -7.84
C PHE A 5 7.11 -44.81 -6.57
N SER A 6 7.66 -45.17 -5.42
CA SER A 6 7.46 -44.44 -4.17
C SER A 6 8.44 -43.27 -4.14
N ILE A 7 7.97 -42.08 -4.48
CA ILE A 7 8.71 -40.84 -4.19
C ILE A 7 8.56 -40.62 -2.68
N PRO A 8 9.66 -40.41 -1.91
CA PRO A 8 9.55 -39.96 -0.54
C PRO A 8 8.92 -38.56 -0.59
N CYS A 9 7.63 -38.48 -0.27
CA CYS A 9 6.85 -37.26 -0.44
C CYS A 9 7.26 -36.20 0.58
N ASP A 10 7.74 -36.61 1.76
CA ASP A 10 7.97 -35.72 2.91
C ASP A 10 9.00 -34.60 2.64
N PRO A 11 10.18 -34.84 2.03
CA PRO A 11 11.11 -33.75 1.74
C PRO A 11 10.59 -32.76 0.69
N CYS A 12 9.78 -33.23 -0.26
CA CYS A 12 9.17 -32.39 -1.28
C CYS A 12 8.01 -31.57 -0.69
N ILE A 13 7.15 -32.19 0.11
CA ILE A 13 6.05 -31.53 0.83
C ILE A 13 6.62 -30.46 1.77
N ASN A 14 7.64 -30.77 2.57
CA ASN A 14 8.24 -29.81 3.50
C ASN A 14 8.83 -28.59 2.77
N LYS A 15 9.45 -28.79 1.60
CA LYS A 15 9.95 -27.68 0.78
C LYS A 15 8.82 -26.80 0.24
N VAL A 16 7.73 -27.41 -0.22
CA VAL A 16 6.56 -26.68 -0.72
C VAL A 16 5.89 -25.90 0.42
N SER A 17 5.69 -26.52 1.58
CA SER A 17 5.10 -25.86 2.75
C SER A 17 5.94 -24.66 3.20
N ASN A 18 7.25 -24.82 3.36
CA ASN A 18 8.13 -23.72 3.76
C ASN A 18 8.09 -22.55 2.75
N TRP A 19 8.02 -22.85 1.46
CA TRP A 19 7.88 -21.84 0.41
C TRP A 19 6.53 -21.11 0.50
N ILE A 20 5.44 -21.84 0.77
CA ILE A 20 4.12 -21.23 0.99
C ILE A 20 4.14 -20.32 2.22
N ASP A 21 4.69 -20.78 3.36
CA ASP A 21 4.79 -20.00 4.59
C ASP A 21 5.57 -18.69 4.38
N GLU A 22 6.68 -18.77 3.65
CA GLU A 22 7.48 -17.59 3.28
C GLU A 22 6.65 -16.59 2.45
N LYS A 23 5.90 -17.08 1.46
CA LYS A 23 5.03 -16.23 0.62
C LYS A 23 3.88 -15.61 1.40
N VAL A 24 3.23 -16.37 2.27
CA VAL A 24 2.18 -15.86 3.16
C VAL A 24 2.74 -14.76 4.08
N GLY A 25 3.92 -14.96 4.64
CA GLY A 25 4.61 -13.95 5.44
C GLY A 25 4.88 -12.65 4.68
N TYR A 26 5.33 -12.74 3.42
CA TYR A 26 5.54 -11.57 2.57
C TYR A 26 4.23 -10.81 2.28
N ILE A 27 3.16 -11.52 1.96
CA ILE A 27 1.84 -10.92 1.68
C ILE A 27 1.32 -10.20 2.92
N HIS A 28 1.36 -10.85 4.09
CA HIS A 28 0.90 -10.24 5.33
C HIS A 28 1.68 -8.97 5.70
N ASN A 29 3.00 -8.98 5.50
CA ASN A 29 3.83 -7.81 5.74
C ASN A 29 3.51 -6.67 4.75
N LEU A 30 3.21 -6.99 3.49
CA LEU A 30 2.77 -6.03 2.50
C LEU A 30 1.43 -5.39 2.89
N GLU A 31 0.44 -6.18 3.28
CA GLU A 31 -0.86 -5.66 3.75
C GLU A 31 -0.71 -4.70 4.92
N LYS A 32 0.11 -5.08 5.92
CA LYS A 32 0.42 -4.21 7.06
C LYS A 32 1.08 -2.91 6.63
N HIS A 33 2.04 -2.96 5.70
CA HIS A 33 2.72 -1.77 5.19
C HIS A 33 1.75 -0.85 4.42
N LEU A 34 0.85 -1.43 3.63
CA LEU A 34 -0.16 -0.67 2.89
C LEU A 34 -1.16 0.00 3.84
N GLY A 35 -1.62 -0.70 4.88
CA GLY A 35 -2.48 -0.10 5.91
C GLY A 35 -1.79 1.05 6.65
N ALA A 36 -0.53 0.88 7.05
CA ALA A 36 0.24 1.96 7.69
C ALA A 36 0.46 3.15 6.75
N LEU A 37 0.68 2.90 5.45
CA LEU A 37 0.81 3.93 4.43
C LEU A 37 -0.49 4.72 4.24
N GLU A 38 -1.64 4.03 4.20
CA GLU A 38 -2.97 4.65 4.11
C GLU A 38 -3.21 5.60 5.29
N THR A 39 -3.02 5.13 6.54
CA THR A 39 -3.15 5.98 7.73
C THR A 39 -2.21 7.18 7.70
N THR A 40 -0.94 6.97 7.34
CA THR A 40 0.04 8.07 7.26
C THR A 40 -0.34 9.10 6.20
N MET A 41 -0.93 8.66 5.08
CA MET A 41 -1.39 9.55 4.02
C MET A 41 -2.61 10.36 4.45
N GLU A 42 -3.54 9.78 5.21
CA GLU A 42 -4.67 10.51 5.80
C GLU A 42 -4.20 11.64 6.72
N GLU A 43 -3.23 11.36 7.60
CA GLU A 43 -2.64 12.40 8.47
C GLU A 43 -1.96 13.50 7.65
N LEU A 44 -1.24 13.13 6.59
CA LEU A 44 -0.57 14.10 5.71
C LEU A 44 -1.57 14.96 4.94
N ARG A 45 -2.70 14.39 4.49
CA ARG A 45 -3.82 15.14 3.88
C ARG A 45 -4.39 16.17 4.85
N ALA A 46 -4.66 15.75 6.09
CA ALA A 46 -5.18 16.66 7.11
C ALA A 46 -4.22 17.83 7.37
N LYS A 47 -2.91 17.55 7.50
CA LYS A 47 -1.88 18.60 7.64
C LYS A 47 -1.83 19.52 6.43
N ARG A 48 -1.91 18.97 5.21
CA ARG A 48 -1.95 19.77 3.97
C ARG A 48 -3.15 20.70 3.95
N ASP A 49 -4.32 20.22 4.32
CA ASP A 49 -5.55 21.02 4.30
C ASP A 49 -5.52 22.13 5.36
N ASP A 50 -4.99 21.84 6.54
CA ASP A 50 -4.74 22.83 7.59
C ASP A 50 -3.76 23.92 7.16
N LEU A 51 -2.62 23.53 6.60
CA LEU A 51 -1.61 24.47 6.10
C LEU A 51 -2.16 25.29 4.94
N SER A 52 -2.90 24.68 4.01
CA SER A 52 -3.53 25.39 2.89
C SER A 52 -4.51 26.46 3.37
N ARG A 53 -5.32 26.16 4.41
CA ARG A 53 -6.20 27.16 5.04
C ARG A 53 -5.43 28.27 5.74
N ARG A 54 -4.30 27.97 6.39
CA ARG A 54 -3.45 28.99 7.03
C ARG A 54 -2.82 29.91 5.99
N VAL A 55 -2.25 29.34 4.93
CA VAL A 55 -1.65 30.08 3.83
C VAL A 55 -2.66 31.03 3.20
N ARG A 56 -3.86 30.53 2.87
CA ARG A 56 -4.94 31.36 2.32
C ARG A 56 -5.28 32.54 3.22
N ARG A 57 -5.37 32.33 4.53
CA ARG A 57 -5.66 33.41 5.49
C ARG A 57 -4.56 34.48 5.52
N GLU A 58 -3.30 34.11 5.37
CA GLU A 58 -2.21 35.09 5.30
C GLU A 58 -2.17 35.81 3.94
N GLU A 59 -2.52 35.12 2.86
CA GLU A 59 -2.72 35.72 1.54
C GLU A 59 -3.86 36.75 1.54
N ASP A 60 -4.97 36.44 2.19
CA ASP A 60 -6.10 37.36 2.36
C ASP A 60 -5.72 38.61 3.18
N ARG A 61 -4.66 38.53 4.00
CA ARG A 61 -4.07 39.66 4.74
C ARG A 61 -3.04 40.44 3.93
N GLY A 62 -2.81 40.07 2.67
CA GLY A 62 -1.86 40.72 1.76
C GLY A 62 -0.44 40.17 1.81
N HIS A 63 -0.17 39.08 2.54
CA HIS A 63 1.14 38.43 2.52
C HIS A 63 1.27 37.52 1.29
N GLN A 64 2.47 37.46 0.72
CA GLN A 64 2.74 36.53 -0.36
C GLN A 64 3.05 35.14 0.18
N ARG A 65 2.56 34.11 -0.53
CA ARG A 65 2.93 32.72 -0.25
C ARG A 65 4.41 32.49 -0.48
N LEU A 66 5.02 31.74 0.43
CA LEU A 66 6.40 31.28 0.27
C LEU A 66 6.49 30.25 -0.85
N ALA A 67 7.47 30.39 -1.75
CA ALA A 67 7.70 29.43 -2.84
C ALA A 67 7.92 28.00 -2.31
N GLU A 68 8.56 27.84 -1.14
CA GLU A 68 8.73 26.53 -0.49
C GLU A 68 7.39 25.88 -0.16
N MET A 69 6.39 26.66 0.26
CA MET A 69 5.06 26.15 0.57
C MET A 69 4.35 25.65 -0.69
N GLU A 70 4.51 26.34 -1.82
CA GLU A 70 3.97 25.88 -3.09
C GLU A 70 4.60 24.55 -3.54
N VAL A 71 5.93 24.44 -3.46
CA VAL A 71 6.65 23.20 -3.76
C VAL A 71 6.23 22.07 -2.83
N TRP A 72 6.08 22.34 -1.54
CA TRP A 72 5.64 21.35 -0.56
C TRP A 72 4.22 20.84 -0.86
N LEU A 73 3.26 21.74 -1.11
CA LEU A 73 1.89 21.37 -1.47
C LEU A 73 1.85 20.52 -2.75
N MET A 74 2.64 20.87 -3.77
CA MET A 74 2.75 20.10 -5.02
C MET A 74 3.30 18.70 -4.78
N ARG A 75 4.34 18.57 -3.94
CA ARG A 75 4.92 17.27 -3.59
C ARG A 75 3.93 16.38 -2.85
N VAL A 76 3.20 16.94 -1.87
CA VAL A 76 2.18 16.19 -1.13
C VAL A 76 1.07 15.71 -2.07
N ALA A 77 0.57 16.57 -2.96
CA ALA A 77 -0.43 16.16 -3.96
C ALA A 77 0.09 15.06 -4.91
N THR A 78 1.38 15.11 -5.27
CA THR A 78 2.01 14.07 -6.10
C THR A 78 2.12 12.74 -5.36
N ILE A 79 2.52 12.77 -4.08
CA ILE A 79 2.62 11.57 -3.23
C ILE A 79 1.22 10.98 -3.03
N GLU A 80 0.24 11.81 -2.72
CA GLU A 80 -1.15 11.40 -2.55
C GLU A 80 -1.69 10.65 -3.77
N LYS A 81 -1.43 11.16 -4.97
CA LYS A 81 -1.82 10.47 -6.21
C LYS A 81 -1.19 9.07 -6.29
N LYS A 82 0.12 8.97 -6.05
CA LYS A 82 0.83 7.67 -6.08
C LYS A 82 0.31 6.69 -5.03
N VAL A 83 -0.01 7.17 -3.83
CA VAL A 83 -0.57 6.34 -2.77
C VAL A 83 -1.97 5.87 -3.16
N ASN A 84 -2.80 6.75 -3.73
CA ASN A 84 -4.12 6.36 -4.23
C ASN A 84 -4.03 5.31 -5.33
N ASP A 85 -3.16 5.50 -6.33
CA ASP A 85 -2.95 4.53 -7.40
C ASP A 85 -2.54 3.16 -6.84
N LEU A 86 -1.67 3.15 -5.81
CA LEU A 86 -1.23 1.94 -5.13
C LEU A 86 -2.36 1.25 -4.34
N LEU A 87 -3.16 2.02 -3.60
CA LEU A 87 -4.30 1.49 -2.83
C LEU A 87 -5.40 0.96 -3.75
N SER A 88 -5.68 1.64 -4.86
CA SER A 88 -6.60 1.14 -5.89
C SER A 88 -6.11 -0.18 -6.49
N ALA A 89 -4.82 -0.30 -6.81
CA ALA A 89 -4.25 -1.56 -7.30
C ALA A 89 -4.36 -2.69 -6.25
N ARG A 90 -4.23 -2.37 -4.95
CA ARG A 90 -4.47 -3.33 -3.86
C ARG A 90 -5.93 -3.79 -3.86
N ASP A 91 -6.88 -2.88 -4.00
CA ASP A 91 -8.31 -3.21 -3.98
C ASP A 91 -8.72 -4.04 -5.20
N ASP A 92 -8.21 -3.69 -6.39
CA ASP A 92 -8.42 -4.44 -7.62
C ASP A 92 -7.91 -5.89 -7.49
N GLU A 93 -6.69 -6.05 -6.96
CA GLU A 93 -6.09 -7.36 -6.74
C GLU A 93 -6.84 -8.17 -5.68
N HIS A 94 -7.26 -7.53 -4.59
CA HIS A 94 -8.08 -8.15 -3.57
C HIS A 94 -9.42 -8.64 -4.16
N GLN A 95 -10.11 -7.79 -4.94
CA GLN A 95 -11.34 -8.20 -5.63
C GLN A 95 -11.11 -9.36 -6.59
N ARG A 96 -9.99 -9.36 -7.33
CA ARG A 96 -9.61 -10.45 -8.23
C ARG A 96 -9.42 -11.77 -7.47
N LEU A 97 -8.76 -11.74 -6.31
CA LEU A 97 -8.60 -12.90 -5.44
C LEU A 97 -9.95 -13.40 -4.92
N CYS A 98 -10.88 -12.50 -4.58
CA CYS A 98 -12.23 -12.87 -4.12
C CYS A 98 -13.01 -13.59 -5.20
N LEU A 99 -12.96 -13.10 -6.44
CA LEU A 99 -13.60 -13.74 -7.59
C LEU A 99 -13.03 -15.13 -7.89
N CYS A 100 -11.76 -15.37 -7.53
CA CYS A 100 -11.11 -16.67 -7.64
C CYS A 100 -11.30 -17.57 -6.40
N GLY A 101 -12.02 -17.11 -5.37
CA GLY A 101 -12.24 -17.89 -4.13
C GLY A 101 -11.05 -17.93 -3.17
N PHE A 102 -10.10 -17.00 -3.31
CA PHE A 102 -8.88 -16.92 -2.50
C PHE A 102 -8.85 -15.74 -1.51
N CYS A 103 -9.94 -14.98 -1.39
CA CYS A 103 -10.01 -13.95 -0.35
C CYS A 103 -10.01 -14.58 1.04
N SER A 104 -9.27 -13.95 1.94
CA SER A 104 -9.16 -14.27 3.37
C SER A 104 -9.77 -13.17 4.20
#